data_AF-A0A952L9U9-F1
#
_entry.id   AF-A0A952L9U9-F1
#
_cell.length_a   1.000
_cell.length_b   1.000
_cell.length_c   1.000
_cell.angle_alpha   90.00
_cell.angle_beta   90.00
_cell.angle_gamma   90.00
#
_symmetry.space_group_name_H-M   'P 1'
#
loop_
_entity.id
_entity.type
_entity.pdbx_description
1 polymer ?
#
loop_
_entity_poly.entity_id
_entity_poly.type
_entity_poly.pdbx_seq_one_letter_code
_entity_poly.pdbx_strand_id
1 'polypeptide(L)'
;MASRVGVSTASGVDFDRSRRWGAWYVAEHELRRIPGYKWSMLATAIGSPLLYLLAFGVGLATLIKTGGTAGIDGVSYAQFVIPAFLCAGAVGTATEELTFGVLLGFKWNETYLGMNAGPITPRQIAGGHILFTIIRMTITSGIF
;
A
#
# COMPACT_ATOMS: atom_id res chain seq x y z
N MET A 1 -53.47 3.94 -9.58
CA MET A 1 -52.96 5.30 -9.84
C MET A 1 -51.58 5.44 -9.19
N ALA A 2 -50.56 4.80 -9.77
CA ALA A 2 -49.17 4.89 -9.31
C ALA A 2 -48.32 5.19 -10.56
N SER A 3 -48.15 6.48 -10.82
CA SER A 3 -47.37 7.01 -11.92
C SER A 3 -45.88 6.75 -11.67
N ARG A 4 -45.29 5.90 -12.50
CA ARG A 4 -43.84 5.75 -12.62
C ARG A 4 -43.29 7.08 -13.18
N VAL A 5 -42.69 7.89 -12.32
CA VAL A 5 -41.88 9.03 -12.79
C VAL A 5 -40.57 8.45 -13.31
N GLY A 6 -40.55 8.22 -14.62
CA GLY A 6 -39.34 7.96 -15.37
C GLY A 6 -38.47 9.20 -15.36
N VAL A 7 -37.38 9.15 -14.60
CA VAL A 7 -36.28 10.10 -14.76
C VAL A 7 -35.59 9.74 -16.07
N SER A 8 -35.91 10.48 -17.11
CA SER A 8 -35.22 10.45 -18.41
C SER A 8 -33.79 10.95 -18.21
N THR A 9 -32.83 10.04 -18.05
CA THR A 9 -31.40 10.37 -18.10
C THR A 9 -31.01 10.66 -19.55
N ALA A 10 -30.75 11.93 -19.84
CA ALA A 10 -30.07 12.34 -21.05
C ALA A 10 -28.68 11.70 -21.14
N SER A 11 -28.31 11.31 -22.37
CA SER A 11 -26.96 10.96 -22.87
C SER A 11 -26.19 9.82 -22.19
N GLY A 12 -26.37 8.60 -22.69
CA GLY A 12 -25.32 7.60 -23.01
C GLY A 12 -24.30 7.12 -21.95
N VAL A 13 -24.27 7.68 -20.75
CA VAL A 13 -23.28 7.36 -19.71
C VAL A 13 -23.98 6.64 -18.57
N ASP A 14 -23.68 5.35 -18.45
CA ASP A 14 -24.19 4.49 -17.38
C ASP A 14 -23.42 4.78 -16.07
N PHE A 15 -24.00 5.66 -15.24
CA PHE A 15 -23.43 6.03 -13.95
C PHE A 15 -23.40 4.85 -12.96
N ASP A 16 -24.30 3.87 -13.09
CA ASP A 16 -24.34 2.70 -12.21
C ASP A 16 -23.16 1.75 -12.46
N ARG A 17 -22.73 1.63 -13.72
CA ARG A 17 -21.51 0.90 -14.08
C ARG A 17 -20.25 1.53 -13.46
N SER A 18 -20.16 2.87 -13.50
CA SER A 18 -19.04 3.61 -12.87
C SER A 18 -19.03 3.46 -11.33
N ARG A 19 -20.21 3.37 -10.71
CA ARG A 19 -20.37 3.11 -9.26
C ARG A 19 -20.03 1.68 -8.83
N ARG A 20 -20.06 0.70 -9.72
CA ARG A 20 -19.63 -0.68 -9.39
C ARG A 20 -18.13 -0.89 -9.52
N TRP A 21 -17.48 -0.21 -10.47
CA TRP A 21 -16.07 -0.43 -10.81
C TRP A 21 -15.15 0.74 -10.44
N GLY A 22 -15.70 1.82 -9.84
CA GLY A 22 -14.94 3.03 -9.50
C GLY A 22 -13.71 2.77 -8.61
N ALA A 23 -13.76 1.82 -7.69
CA ALA A 23 -12.58 1.48 -6.87
C ALA A 23 -11.43 0.87 -7.70
N TRP A 24 -11.77 0.07 -8.71
CA TRP A 24 -10.78 -0.47 -9.65
C TRP A 24 -10.19 0.62 -10.55
N TYR A 25 -11.03 1.53 -11.05
CA TYR A 25 -10.55 2.66 -11.87
C TYR A 25 -9.65 3.62 -11.10
N VAL A 26 -9.93 3.85 -9.81
CA VAL A 26 -9.04 4.62 -8.94
C VAL A 26 -7.72 3.87 -8.71
N ALA A 27 -7.76 2.56 -8.47
CA ALA A 27 -6.54 1.76 -8.35
C ALA A 27 -5.71 1.75 -9.65
N GLU A 28 -6.38 1.70 -10.81
CA GLU A 28 -5.73 1.79 -12.11
C GLU A 28 -5.08 3.16 -12.34
N HIS A 29 -5.75 4.25 -11.92
CA HIS A 29 -5.16 5.59 -11.95
C HIS A 29 -3.86 5.65 -11.15
N GLU A 30 -3.87 5.12 -9.92
CA GLU A 30 -2.65 5.04 -9.09
C GLU A 30 -1.57 4.16 -9.74
N LEU A 31 -1.96 3.03 -10.35
CA LEU A 31 -1.04 2.13 -11.05
C LEU A 31 -0.39 2.79 -12.28
N ARG A 32 -1.15 3.60 -13.03
CA ARG A 32 -0.65 4.37 -14.17
C ARG A 32 0.29 5.51 -13.75
N ARG A 33 0.31 5.89 -12.48
CA ARG A 33 1.25 6.90 -11.95
C ARG A 33 2.66 6.35 -11.74
N ILE A 34 2.80 5.04 -11.56
CA ILE A 34 4.07 4.36 -11.23
C ILE A 34 5.20 4.43 -12.29
N PRO A 35 4.98 4.38 -13.62
CA PRO A 35 6.04 4.02 -14.57
C PRO A 35 7.21 5.02 -14.62
N GLY A 36 6.99 6.28 -14.21
CA GLY A 36 8.04 7.30 -14.15
C GLY A 36 9.01 7.15 -12.97
N TYR A 37 8.61 6.52 -11.86
CA TYR A 37 9.41 6.40 -10.63
C TYR A 37 9.48 4.97 -10.07
N LYS A 38 9.04 3.98 -10.85
CA LYS A 38 9.03 2.55 -10.47
C LYS A 38 10.35 2.03 -9.92
N TRP A 39 11.47 2.51 -10.45
CA TRP A 39 12.81 2.11 -10.00
C TRP A 39 13.12 2.64 -8.61
N SER A 40 12.85 3.92 -8.36
CA SER A 40 12.99 4.52 -7.02
C SER A 40 12.05 3.85 -6.03
N MET A 41 10.82 3.57 -6.45
CA MET A 41 9.81 2.89 -5.65
C MET A 41 10.23 1.48 -5.22
N LEU A 42 10.76 0.67 -6.16
CA LEU A 42 11.30 -0.66 -5.85
C LEU A 42 12.55 -0.58 -4.98
N ALA A 43 13.44 0.37 -5.25
CA ALA A 43 14.65 0.57 -4.46
C ALA A 43 14.32 0.92 -3.00
N THR A 44 13.32 1.77 -2.75
CA THR A 44 12.86 2.09 -1.39
C THR A 44 12.08 0.93 -0.77
N ALA A 45 11.22 0.25 -1.54
CA ALA A 45 10.43 -0.88 -1.05
C ALA A 45 11.30 -2.07 -0.60
N ILE A 46 12.42 -2.31 -1.28
CA ILE A 46 13.38 -3.36 -0.91
C ILE A 46 14.44 -2.83 0.06
N GLY A 47 14.89 -1.60 -0.17
CA GLY A 47 15.95 -0.96 0.61
C GLY A 47 15.54 -0.71 2.06
N SER A 48 14.33 -0.22 2.32
CA SER A 48 13.90 0.10 3.69
C SER A 48 13.88 -1.13 4.62
N PRO A 49 13.26 -2.27 4.25
CA PRO A 49 13.33 -3.49 5.07
C PRO A 49 14.75 -4.05 5.23
N LEU A 50 15.57 -4.01 4.17
CA LEU A 50 16.96 -4.48 4.25
C LEU A 50 17.84 -3.60 5.13
N LEU A 51 17.67 -2.28 5.06
CA LEU A 51 18.36 -1.34 5.93
C LEU A 51 17.93 -1.51 7.39
N TYR A 52 16.64 -1.76 7.63
CA TYR A 52 16.13 -2.10 8.95
C TYR A 52 16.79 -3.38 9.47
N LEU A 53 16.82 -4.44 8.66
CA LEU A 53 17.49 -5.70 9.00
C LEU A 53 18.99 -5.50 9.25
N LEU A 54 19.67 -4.68 8.45
CA LEU A 54 21.09 -4.39 8.62
C LEU A 54 21.34 -3.63 9.94
N ALA A 55 20.56 -2.58 10.21
CA ALA A 55 20.69 -1.78 11.42
C ALA A 55 20.43 -2.60 12.69
N PHE A 56 19.31 -3.34 12.71
CA PHE A 56 18.95 -4.18 13.86
C PHE A 56 19.83 -5.43 13.95
N GLY A 57 20.19 -6.05 12.82
CA GLY A 57 21.07 -7.21 12.77
C GLY A 57 22.46 -6.91 13.31
N VAL A 58 23.04 -5.77 12.93
CA VAL A 58 24.33 -5.30 13.51
C VAL A 58 24.17 -4.98 15.00
N GLY A 59 23.09 -4.29 15.39
CA GLY A 59 22.82 -3.97 16.79
C GLY A 59 22.70 -5.21 17.67
N LEU A 60 21.86 -6.18 17.28
CA LEU A 60 21.64 -7.42 18.01
C LEU A 60 22.85 -8.36 18.00
N ALA A 61 23.64 -8.39 16.92
CA ALA A 61 24.85 -9.21 16.85
C ALA A 61 25.84 -8.91 17.99
N THR A 62 25.87 -7.67 18.48
CA THR A 62 26.70 -7.29 19.64
C THR A 62 26.16 -7.83 20.96
N LEU A 63 24.83 -7.91 21.12
CA LEU A 63 24.13 -8.43 22.29
C LEU A 63 24.14 -9.96 22.37
N ILE A 64 24.13 -10.64 21.22
CA ILE A 64 24.09 -12.11 21.16
C ILE A 64 25.47 -12.72 21.45
N LYS A 65 26.56 -12.02 21.10
CA LYS A 65 27.93 -12.47 21.42
C LYS A 65 28.16 -12.69 22.92
N THR A 66 27.43 -11.99 23.78
CA THR A 66 27.51 -12.13 25.25
C THR A 66 26.51 -13.15 25.82
N GLY A 67 25.49 -13.56 25.07
CA GLY A 67 24.37 -14.40 25.56
C GLY A 67 24.44 -15.90 25.22
N GLY A 68 25.47 -16.35 24.51
CA GLY A 68 25.60 -17.75 24.06
C GLY A 68 25.05 -17.97 22.65
N THR A 69 25.79 -18.72 21.83
CA THR A 69 25.53 -18.90 20.38
C THR A 69 24.60 -20.07 20.05
N ALA A 70 24.21 -20.87 21.05
CA ALA A 70 23.25 -21.95 20.88
C ALA A 70 21.85 -21.35 20.86
N GLY A 71 21.24 -21.26 19.68
CA GLY A 71 19.84 -20.84 19.56
C GLY A 71 18.89 -21.81 20.29
N ILE A 72 17.62 -21.40 20.40
CA ILE A 72 16.58 -22.17 21.08
C ILE A 72 16.29 -23.44 20.26
N ASP A 73 16.32 -24.62 20.90
CA ASP A 73 16.02 -25.92 20.28
C ASP A 73 16.84 -26.27 19.01
N GLY A 74 18.07 -25.77 18.91
CA GLY A 74 18.97 -26.07 17.79
C GLY A 74 18.69 -25.27 16.51
N VAL A 75 17.70 -24.37 16.52
CA VAL A 75 17.44 -23.42 15.42
C VAL A 75 18.30 -22.18 15.62
N SER A 76 18.93 -21.69 14.54
CA SER A 76 19.74 -20.49 14.63
C SER A 76 18.88 -19.27 15.00
N TYR A 77 19.39 -18.40 15.87
CA TYR A 77 18.71 -17.15 16.23
C TYR A 77 18.36 -16.30 15.00
N ALA A 78 19.23 -16.32 13.98
CA ALA A 78 19.02 -15.63 12.71
C ALA A 78 17.73 -16.08 12.00
N GLN A 79 17.42 -17.39 11.98
CA GLN A 79 16.21 -17.90 11.35
C GLN A 79 14.92 -17.45 12.05
N PHE A 80 14.97 -17.12 13.34
CA PHE A 80 13.81 -16.61 14.07
C PHE A 80 13.64 -15.10 13.87
N VAL A 81 14.75 -14.36 13.84
CA VAL A 81 14.74 -12.89 13.92
C VAL A 81 14.67 -12.20 12.55
N ILE A 82 15.30 -12.78 11.52
CA ILE A 82 15.25 -12.24 10.15
C ILE A 82 13.81 -12.07 9.66
N PRO A 83 12.92 -13.08 9.69
CA PRO A 83 11.55 -12.90 9.22
C PRO A 83 10.76 -11.89 10.05
N ALA A 84 10.97 -11.84 11.37
CA ALA A 84 10.30 -10.88 12.24
C ALA A 84 10.65 -9.42 11.86
N PHE A 85 11.93 -9.11 11.64
CA PHE A 85 12.35 -7.77 11.25
C PHE A 85 11.99 -7.41 9.83
N LEU A 86 11.96 -8.38 8.92
CA LEU A 86 11.51 -8.17 7.56
C LEU A 86 10.01 -7.81 7.52
N CYS A 87 9.17 -8.50 8.31
CA CYS A 87 7.78 -8.14 8.51
C CYS A 87 7.63 -6.74 9.15
N ALA A 88 8.41 -6.42 10.18
CA ALA A 88 8.36 -5.11 10.84
C ALA A 88 8.69 -3.96 9.87
N GLY A 89 9.73 -4.11 9.05
CA GLY A 89 10.08 -3.14 8.01
C GLY A 89 8.97 -2.98 6.97
N ALA A 90 8.38 -4.08 6.49
CA ALA A 90 7.28 -4.06 5.53
C ALA A 90 6.03 -3.35 6.09
N VAL A 91 5.65 -3.62 7.34
CA VAL A 91 4.54 -2.95 8.02
C VAL A 91 4.84 -1.46 8.25
N GLY A 92 6.08 -1.12 8.59
CA GLY A 92 6.52 0.27 8.69
C GLY A 92 6.30 1.04 7.38
N THR A 93 6.77 0.49 6.26
CA THR A 93 6.55 1.11 4.94
C THR A 93 5.07 1.19 4.54
N ALA A 94 4.25 0.19 4.91
CA ALA A 94 2.81 0.24 4.66
C ALA A 94 2.14 1.39 5.44
N THR A 95 2.59 1.60 6.68
CA THR A 95 2.09 2.67 7.55
C THR A 95 2.45 4.04 7.00
N GLU A 96 3.68 4.21 6.50
CA GLU A 96 4.11 5.45 5.84
C GLU A 96 3.24 5.77 4.62
N GLU A 97 2.96 4.79 3.76
CA GLU A 97 2.13 4.99 2.57
C GLU A 97 0.69 5.39 2.95
N LEU A 98 0.09 4.70 3.93
CA LEU A 98 -1.29 4.99 4.36
C LEU A 98 -1.43 6.30 5.15
N THR A 99 -0.33 6.81 5.72
CA THR A 99 -0.32 8.08 6.46
C THR A 99 0.04 9.24 5.53
N PHE A 100 1.24 9.20 4.96
CA PHE A 100 1.78 10.27 4.15
C PHE A 100 1.20 10.27 2.74
N GLY A 101 0.91 9.11 2.15
CA GLY A 101 0.27 9.03 0.84
C GLY A 101 -1.15 9.61 0.87
N VAL A 102 -1.90 9.33 1.95
CA VAL A 102 -3.23 9.93 2.16
C VAL A 102 -3.12 11.44 2.40
N LEU A 103 -2.23 11.87 3.28
CA LEU A 103 -2.02 13.30 3.55
C LEU A 103 -1.59 14.06 2.29
N LEU A 104 -0.71 13.47 1.48
CA LEU A 104 -0.25 14.06 0.22
C LEU A 104 -1.41 14.27 -0.77
N GLY A 105 -2.32 13.29 -0.86
CA GLY A 105 -3.51 13.34 -1.71
C GLY A 105 -4.55 14.39 -1.31
N PHE A 106 -4.50 14.88 -0.07
CA PHE A 106 -5.40 15.94 0.43
C PHE A 106 -4.74 17.32 0.55
N LYS A 107 -3.46 17.39 0.95
CA LYS A 107 -2.81 18.66 1.32
C LYS A 107 -1.92 19.24 0.22
N TRP A 108 -1.17 18.41 -0.49
CA TRP A 108 -0.14 18.88 -1.43
C TRP A 108 -0.50 18.66 -2.89
N ASN A 109 -1.11 17.52 -3.18
CA ASN A 109 -1.60 17.18 -4.50
C ASN A 109 -3.02 16.68 -4.32
N GLU A 110 -3.99 17.59 -4.40
CA GLU A 110 -5.42 17.41 -4.09
C GLU A 110 -6.15 16.43 -5.03
N THR A 111 -5.56 15.26 -5.24
CA THR A 111 -6.00 14.24 -6.19
C THR A 111 -7.31 13.62 -5.75
N TYR A 112 -7.51 13.44 -4.43
CA TYR A 112 -8.78 12.92 -3.90
C TYR A 112 -9.94 13.91 -4.07
N LEU A 113 -9.67 15.21 -3.92
CA LEU A 113 -10.67 16.25 -4.14
C LEU A 113 -11.03 16.35 -5.62
N GLY A 114 -10.05 16.26 -6.52
CA GLY A 114 -10.27 16.21 -7.97
C GLY A 114 -11.10 15.00 -8.41
N MET A 115 -10.83 13.81 -7.86
CA MET A 115 -11.61 12.60 -8.16
C MET A 115 -13.06 12.69 -7.64
N ASN A 116 -13.28 13.34 -6.50
CA ASN A 116 -14.60 13.53 -5.90
C ASN A 116 -15.48 14.52 -6.67
N ALA A 117 -14.93 15.30 -7.60
CA ALA A 117 -15.72 16.14 -8.51
C ALA A 117 -16.44 15.34 -9.61
N GLY A 118 -16.04 14.08 -9.84
CA GLY A 118 -16.70 13.16 -10.77
C GLY A 118 -17.80 12.30 -10.10
N PRO A 119 -18.45 11.41 -10.86
CA PRO A 119 -19.50 10.51 -10.35
C PRO A 119 -18.93 9.31 -9.55
N ILE A 120 -17.87 9.53 -8.76
CA ILE A 120 -17.19 8.52 -7.94
C ILE A 120 -17.43 8.84 -6.47
N THR A 121 -17.79 7.82 -5.68
CA THR A 121 -18.06 8.02 -4.25
C THR A 121 -16.76 8.01 -3.42
N PRO A 122 -16.70 8.74 -2.29
CA PRO A 122 -15.51 8.75 -1.41
C PRO A 122 -15.08 7.37 -0.93
N ARG A 123 -16.05 6.45 -0.72
CA ARG A 123 -15.76 5.06 -0.34
C ARG A 123 -15.00 4.30 -1.42
N GLN A 124 -15.29 4.57 -2.69
CA GLN A 124 -14.57 3.94 -3.81
C GLN A 124 -13.16 4.51 -3.95
N ILE A 125 -12.97 5.81 -3.68
CA ILE A 125 -11.66 6.44 -3.69
C ILE A 125 -10.76 5.80 -2.62
N ALA A 126 -11.26 5.71 -1.38
CA ALA A 126 -10.56 5.04 -0.29
C ALA A 126 -10.29 3.56 -0.59
N GLY A 127 -11.29 2.85 -1.14
CA GLY A 127 -11.15 1.46 -1.53
C GLY A 127 -10.11 1.24 -2.63
N GLY A 128 -10.03 2.13 -3.61
CA GLY A 128 -9.04 2.08 -4.68
C GLY A 128 -7.61 2.35 -4.19
N HIS A 129 -7.44 3.32 -3.28
CA HIS A 129 -6.14 3.57 -2.65
C HIS A 129 -5.66 2.40 -1.80
N ILE A 130 -6.55 1.82 -0.98
CA ILE A 130 -6.24 0.62 -0.19
C ILE A 130 -5.89 -0.56 -1.10
N LEU A 131 -6.67 -0.78 -2.17
CA LEU A 131 -6.41 -1.85 -3.13
C LEU A 131 -5.05 -1.67 -3.81
N PHE A 132 -4.71 -0.46 -4.21
CA PHE A 132 -3.40 -0.12 -4.76
C PHE A 132 -2.27 -0.44 -3.78
N THR A 133 -2.40 -0.01 -2.52
CA THR A 133 -1.41 -0.28 -1.47
C THR A 133 -1.27 -1.78 -1.23
N ILE A 134 -2.36 -2.55 -1.22
CA ILE A 134 -2.33 -4.02 -1.10
C ILE A 134 -1.59 -4.65 -2.27
N ILE A 135 -1.88 -4.26 -3.52
CA ILE A 135 -1.21 -4.80 -4.71
C ILE A 135 0.30 -4.54 -4.62
N ARG A 136 0.69 -3.30 -4.30
CA ARG A 136 2.09 -2.90 -4.11
C ARG A 136 2.77 -3.70 -2.99
N MET A 137 2.13 -3.83 -1.83
CA MET A 137 2.70 -4.57 -0.70
C MET A 137 2.81 -6.06 -1.02
N THR A 138 1.84 -6.63 -1.73
CA THR A 138 1.89 -8.04 -2.15
C THR A 138 3.09 -8.29 -3.06
N ILE A 139 3.36 -7.38 -4.01
CA ILE A 139 4.54 -7.46 -4.88
C ILE A 139 5.82 -7.34 -4.05
N THR A 140 5.90 -6.35 -3.16
CA THR A 140 7.08 -6.14 -2.30
C THR A 140 7.35 -7.34 -1.38
N SER A 141 6.31 -7.86 -0.74
CA SER A 141 6.42 -9.02 0.16
C SER A 141 6.73 -10.30 -0.60
N GLY A 142 6.23 -10.49 -1.83
CA GLY A 142 6.54 -11.66 -2.65
C GLY A 142 7.98 -11.70 -3.18
N ILE A 143 8.75 -10.61 -3.05
CA ILE A 143 10.18 -10.56 -3.41
C ILE A 143 11.06 -11.18 -2.31
N PHE A 144 10.56 -11.28 -1.07
CA PHE A 144 11.28 -11.77 0.10
C PHE A 144 10.80 -13.17 0.51
#